data_AF-A0A074V6C9-F1
#
_entry.id   AF-A0A074V6C9-F1
#
_cell.length_a   1.000
_cell.length_b   1.000
_cell.length_c   1.000
_cell.angle_alpha   90.00
_cell.angle_beta   90.00
_cell.angle_gamma   90.00
#
_symmetry.space_group_name_H-M   'P 1'
#
loop_
_entity.id
_entity.type
_entity.pdbx_description
1 polymer ?
#
loop_
_entity_poly.entity_id
_entity_poly.type
_entity_poly.pdbx_seq_one_letter_code
_entity_poly.pdbx_strand_id
1 'polypeptide(L)'
;MLKTDINLLTKFCRKLLFSSLILSSPLALAEDFTIERLSLFVSDGANVYENRPLNTAINTLPSNISVDFQTKTDANGDTVWQWNLKNKSKVNYNNLRITGLIDVDLDAPGNTFFNEYGSLLSLSAPSGYIAPDKWEISEPGYLKGDLITRASHGSLKNTSVYNDASTTDDPAMALSIDIGNLRAGQEIIAVATLARNSTIGLTQQDSITSPKTFFNFYAKKGYFDRAYPDMVQGGLLTTGSAIKEGNVWVWGFRGSS
;
A
#
# COMPACT_ATOMS: atom_id res chain seq x y z
N MET A 1 92.78 -21.79 -8.86
CA MET A 1 91.79 -21.42 -7.82
C MET A 1 90.73 -22.52 -7.76
N LEU A 2 90.32 -22.88 -6.54
CA LEU A 2 89.64 -24.12 -6.15
C LEU A 2 88.20 -24.33 -6.69
N LYS A 3 87.82 -25.62 -6.75
CA LYS A 3 86.46 -26.23 -6.77
C LYS A 3 85.53 -25.57 -5.71
N THR A 4 84.19 -25.57 -5.76
CA THR A 4 83.22 -26.69 -5.82
C THR A 4 81.78 -26.11 -5.77
N ASP A 5 80.80 -26.75 -6.40
CA ASP A 5 79.34 -26.56 -6.18
C ASP A 5 78.90 -26.96 -4.77
N ILE A 6 77.78 -26.41 -4.23
CA ILE A 6 76.84 -27.06 -3.26
C ILE A 6 75.55 -26.20 -3.04
N ASN A 7 74.44 -26.71 -3.60
CA ASN A 7 73.06 -26.89 -3.08
C ASN A 7 72.33 -25.88 -2.14
N LEU A 8 71.16 -25.43 -2.64
CA LEU A 8 69.79 -25.79 -2.22
C LEU A 8 69.31 -25.45 -0.78
N LEU A 9 68.43 -24.45 -0.62
CA LEU A 9 67.37 -24.40 0.42
C LEU A 9 66.38 -23.24 0.10
N THR A 10 65.28 -23.48 -0.63
CA THR A 10 63.91 -23.72 -0.12
C THR A 10 63.36 -22.72 0.92
N LYS A 11 62.21 -22.13 0.54
CA LYS A 11 61.06 -21.72 1.37
C LYS A 11 61.25 -20.55 2.34
N PHE A 12 60.70 -19.38 1.98
CA PHE A 12 59.60 -18.68 2.68
C PHE A 12 59.59 -17.20 2.28
N CYS A 13 58.75 -16.82 1.32
CA CYS A 13 58.17 -15.47 1.25
C CYS A 13 56.79 -15.58 0.59
N ARG A 14 55.85 -16.16 1.35
CA ARG A 14 54.43 -15.77 1.25
C ARG A 14 54.30 -14.35 1.81
N LYS A 15 53.26 -13.63 1.35
CA LYS A 15 52.76 -12.29 1.75
C LYS A 15 53.41 -11.16 0.93
N LEU A 16 52.72 -10.20 0.34
CA LEU A 16 51.33 -9.72 0.47
C LEU A 16 50.78 -9.40 -0.92
N LEU A 17 49.66 -10.02 -1.32
CA LEU A 17 48.75 -9.38 -2.27
C LEU A 17 47.69 -8.69 -1.40
N PHE A 18 47.74 -7.36 -1.36
CA PHE A 18 46.68 -6.53 -0.79
C PHE A 18 45.42 -6.77 -1.61
N SER A 19 44.53 -7.63 -1.11
CA SER A 19 43.15 -7.69 -1.58
C SER A 19 42.43 -6.50 -0.94
N SER A 20 42.25 -5.43 -1.71
CA SER A 20 41.33 -4.35 -1.35
C SER A 20 39.91 -4.89 -1.49
N LEU A 21 39.41 -5.49 -0.40
CA LEU A 21 38.00 -5.80 -0.25
C LEU A 21 37.27 -4.45 -0.09
N ILE A 22 36.76 -3.89 -1.18
CA ILE A 22 35.85 -2.74 -1.12
C ILE A 22 34.55 -3.29 -0.53
N LEU A 23 34.36 -3.12 0.78
CA LEU A 23 33.03 -3.18 1.38
C LEU A 23 32.26 -1.98 0.80
N SER A 24 31.52 -2.20 -0.28
CA SER A 24 30.42 -1.32 -0.65
C SER A 24 29.29 -1.58 0.36
N SER A 25 29.39 -0.97 1.53
CA SER A 25 28.20 -0.75 2.34
C SER A 25 27.28 0.14 1.50
N PRO A 26 26.03 -0.25 1.20
CA PRO A 26 25.08 0.75 0.75
C PRO A 26 24.99 1.77 1.90
N LEU A 27 25.43 3.02 1.65
CA LEU A 27 24.96 4.12 2.48
C LEU A 27 23.43 4.07 2.35
N ALA A 28 22.75 3.62 3.39
CA ALA A 28 21.34 3.91 3.53
C ALA A 28 21.26 5.43 3.64
N LEU A 29 20.88 6.10 2.54
CA LEU A 29 20.39 7.46 2.62
C LEU A 29 19.20 7.42 3.57
N ALA A 30 19.15 8.36 4.53
CA ALA A 30 17.95 8.53 5.34
C ALA A 30 16.77 8.78 4.39
N GLU A 31 15.60 8.21 4.67
CA GLU A 31 14.40 8.61 3.93
C GLU A 31 14.03 10.02 4.38
N ASP A 32 13.82 10.91 3.42
CA ASP A 32 13.46 12.31 3.65
C ASP A 32 11.97 12.47 4.02
N PHE A 33 11.36 11.44 4.60
CA PHE A 33 9.96 11.47 5.04
C PHE A 33 9.70 10.54 6.23
N THR A 34 8.70 10.87 7.03
CA THR A 34 8.12 10.01 8.08
C THR A 34 6.68 9.67 7.75
N ILE A 35 6.22 8.49 8.19
CA ILE A 35 4.83 8.07 8.01
C ILE A 35 4.17 8.10 9.38
N GLU A 36 3.40 9.15 9.61
CA GLU A 36 2.66 9.35 10.86
C GLU A 36 1.45 8.42 10.93
N ARG A 37 0.82 8.16 9.77
CA ARG A 37 -0.33 7.26 9.72
C ARG A 37 -0.44 6.50 8.40
N LEU A 38 -0.79 5.23 8.53
CA LEU A 38 -1.33 4.41 7.45
C LEU A 38 -2.58 3.69 7.96
N SER A 39 -3.71 3.91 7.29
CA SER A 39 -4.99 3.30 7.65
C SER A 39 -5.68 2.70 6.42
N LEU A 40 -6.23 1.50 6.61
CA LEU A 40 -7.27 0.94 5.74
C LEU A 40 -8.61 1.05 6.47
N PHE A 41 -9.51 1.86 5.93
CA PHE A 41 -10.90 1.88 6.38
C PHE A 41 -11.75 0.94 5.53
N VAL A 42 -12.73 0.31 6.17
CA VAL A 42 -13.77 -0.50 5.51
C VAL A 42 -15.12 -0.03 6.03
N SER A 43 -16.05 0.29 5.12
CA SER A 43 -17.39 0.73 5.47
C SER A 43 -18.46 0.10 4.58
N ASP A 44 -19.63 -0.17 5.13
CA ASP A 44 -20.84 -0.56 4.41
C ASP A 44 -21.89 0.58 4.35
N GLY A 45 -21.51 1.79 4.77
CA GLY A 45 -22.37 2.97 4.90
C GLY A 45 -23.10 3.10 6.25
N ALA A 46 -23.20 2.03 7.04
CA ALA A 46 -23.78 2.04 8.39
C ALA A 46 -22.70 1.83 9.47
N ASN A 47 -21.73 0.97 9.18
CA ASN A 47 -20.61 0.62 10.02
C ASN A 47 -19.31 1.09 9.39
N VAL A 48 -18.34 1.41 10.24
CA VAL A 48 -16.99 1.78 9.85
C VAL A 48 -15.99 0.98 10.66
N TYR A 49 -14.97 0.46 9.99
CA TYR A 49 -13.89 -0.31 10.57
C TYR A 49 -12.56 0.23 10.10
N GLU A 50 -11.52 0.03 10.90
CA GLU A 50 -10.16 0.49 10.63
C GLU A 50 -9.18 -0.66 10.88
N ASN A 51 -8.24 -0.83 9.96
CA ASN A 51 -6.97 -1.49 10.21
C ASN A 51 -5.83 -0.48 10.05
N ARG A 52 -5.05 -0.26 11.11
CA ARG A 52 -3.88 0.61 11.15
C ARG A 52 -2.69 -0.21 11.63
N PRO A 53 -1.80 -0.66 10.73
CA PRO A 53 -0.78 -1.65 11.07
C PRO A 53 0.53 -1.07 11.60
N LEU A 54 0.76 0.24 11.48
CA LEU A 54 2.03 0.90 11.85
C LEU A 54 1.94 1.60 13.21
N ASN A 55 3.04 1.56 14.00
CA ASN A 55 3.33 2.26 15.28
C ASN A 55 2.33 2.12 16.46
N THR A 56 1.05 1.84 16.20
CA THR A 56 0.00 1.60 17.19
C THR A 56 -1.02 0.67 16.54
N ALA A 57 -0.63 -0.59 16.34
CA ALA A 57 -1.41 -1.56 15.60
C ALA A 57 -2.88 -1.62 16.10
N ILE A 58 -3.82 -1.21 15.24
CA ILE A 58 -5.25 -1.19 15.52
C ILE A 58 -5.97 -2.03 14.47
N ASN A 59 -6.92 -2.84 14.92
CA ASN A 59 -7.80 -3.60 14.03
C ASN A 59 -9.19 -3.67 14.66
N THR A 60 -10.15 -2.97 14.06
CA THR A 60 -11.56 -2.97 14.49
C THR A 60 -12.45 -3.76 13.54
N LEU A 61 -11.88 -4.43 12.53
CA LEU A 61 -12.64 -5.26 11.61
C LEU A 61 -13.40 -6.37 12.36
N PRO A 62 -14.59 -6.75 11.88
CA PRO A 62 -15.36 -7.86 12.47
C PRO A 62 -14.52 -9.14 12.56
N SER A 63 -14.71 -9.94 13.61
CA SER A 63 -13.91 -11.16 13.85
C SER A 63 -14.00 -12.21 12.73
N ASN A 64 -15.07 -12.14 11.94
CA ASN A 64 -15.32 -12.95 10.75
C ASN A 64 -14.69 -12.38 9.47
N ILE A 65 -14.01 -11.23 9.52
CA ILE A 65 -13.04 -10.78 8.51
C ILE A 65 -11.64 -11.03 9.06
N SER A 66 -10.83 -11.86 8.38
CA SER A 66 -9.39 -11.93 8.69
C SER A 66 -8.64 -10.92 7.86
N VAL A 67 -7.54 -10.40 8.43
CA VAL A 67 -6.59 -9.52 7.76
C VAL A 67 -5.22 -10.16 7.86
N ASP A 68 -4.57 -10.36 6.71
CA ASP A 68 -3.14 -10.60 6.63
C ASP A 68 -2.49 -9.35 6.01
N PHE A 69 -1.60 -8.71 6.76
CA PHE A 69 -0.95 -7.46 6.38
C PHE A 69 0.53 -7.70 6.10
N GLN A 70 1.00 -7.17 4.97
CA GLN A 70 2.38 -7.33 4.52
C GLN A 70 2.95 -5.98 4.08
N THR A 71 4.21 -5.74 4.43
CA THR A 71 5.01 -4.62 3.94
C THR A 71 6.17 -5.16 3.13
N LYS A 72 6.45 -4.55 1.99
CA LYS A 72 7.64 -4.84 1.19
C LYS A 72 8.14 -3.59 0.48
N THR A 73 9.39 -3.63 0.06
CA THR A 73 9.95 -2.69 -0.91
C THR A 73 9.85 -3.34 -2.30
N ASP A 74 9.37 -2.62 -3.30
CA ASP A 74 9.29 -3.13 -4.67
C ASP A 74 10.60 -2.95 -5.45
N ALA A 75 10.61 -3.33 -6.73
CA ALA A 75 11.80 -3.26 -7.58
C ALA A 75 12.25 -1.81 -7.89
N ASN A 76 11.38 -0.82 -7.71
CA ASN A 76 11.69 0.60 -7.86
C ASN A 76 12.20 1.22 -6.56
N GLY A 77 12.23 0.43 -5.48
CA GLY A 77 12.54 0.92 -4.15
C GLY A 77 11.36 1.66 -3.50
N ASP A 78 10.13 1.46 -3.98
CA ASP A 78 8.94 2.07 -3.41
C ASP A 78 8.41 1.22 -2.25
N THR A 79 7.80 1.86 -1.26
CA THR A 79 7.20 1.16 -0.13
C THR A 79 5.80 0.70 -0.49
N VAL A 80 5.55 -0.61 -0.39
CA VAL A 80 4.28 -1.24 -0.72
C VAL A 80 3.69 -1.91 0.52
N TRP A 81 2.43 -1.59 0.79
CA TRP A 81 1.62 -2.22 1.82
C TRP A 81 0.47 -2.98 1.19
N GLN A 82 0.23 -4.21 1.67
CA GLN A 82 -0.83 -5.06 1.16
C GLN A 82 -1.68 -5.61 2.32
N TRP A 83 -2.99 -5.44 2.20
CA TRP A 83 -3.98 -6.10 3.05
C TRP A 83 -4.68 -7.19 2.26
N ASN A 84 -4.59 -8.42 2.76
CA ASN A 84 -5.39 -9.55 2.30
C ASN A 84 -6.55 -9.73 3.29
N LEU A 85 -7.73 -9.21 2.92
CA LEU A 85 -8.95 -9.39 3.69
C LEU A 85 -9.66 -10.65 3.23
N LYS A 86 -10.17 -11.48 4.16
CA LYS A 86 -11.02 -12.63 3.83
C LYS A 86 -12.28 -12.63 4.66
N ASN A 87 -13.43 -12.71 4.00
CA ASN A 87 -14.70 -12.99 4.66
C ASN A 87 -14.77 -14.47 5.04
N LYS A 88 -14.52 -14.78 6.31
CA LYS A 88 -14.59 -16.15 6.86
C LYS A 88 -16.02 -16.56 7.26
N SER A 89 -16.98 -15.66 7.13
CA SER A 89 -18.36 -15.91 7.51
C SER A 89 -19.13 -16.68 6.43
N LYS A 90 -20.37 -17.05 6.74
CA LYS A 90 -21.33 -17.62 5.78
C LYS A 90 -22.30 -16.58 5.21
N VAL A 91 -22.06 -15.30 5.47
CA VAL A 91 -22.93 -14.20 5.03
C VAL A 91 -22.17 -13.26 4.09
N ASN A 92 -22.91 -12.64 3.17
CA ASN A 92 -22.35 -11.64 2.28
C ASN A 92 -22.34 -10.28 2.98
N TYR A 93 -21.25 -9.53 2.78
CA TYR A 93 -21.23 -8.10 3.05
C TYR A 93 -21.61 -7.38 1.76
N ASN A 94 -22.46 -6.36 1.85
CA ASN A 94 -22.94 -5.61 0.70
C ASN A 94 -22.44 -4.17 0.77
N ASN A 95 -22.31 -3.55 -0.41
CA ASN A 95 -21.96 -2.14 -0.54
C ASN A 95 -20.68 -1.74 0.21
N LEU A 96 -19.68 -2.62 0.21
CA LEU A 96 -18.41 -2.34 0.86
C LEU A 96 -17.62 -1.30 0.07
N ARG A 97 -17.16 -0.28 0.78
CA ARG A 97 -16.18 0.68 0.34
C ARG A 97 -14.94 0.54 1.20
N ILE A 98 -13.77 0.61 0.57
CA ILE A 98 -12.49 0.63 1.27
C ILE A 98 -11.77 1.93 0.98
N THR A 99 -11.09 2.49 1.97
CA THR A 99 -10.34 3.74 1.82
C THR A 99 -8.95 3.56 2.39
N GLY A 100 -7.93 3.78 1.56
CA GLY A 100 -6.57 3.95 2.01
C GLY A 100 -6.36 5.41 2.42
N LEU A 101 -5.85 5.64 3.63
CA LEU A 101 -5.42 6.95 4.10
C LEU A 101 -3.94 6.87 4.49
N ILE A 102 -3.17 7.86 4.07
CA ILE A 102 -1.79 8.04 4.50
C ILE A 102 -1.57 9.47 4.98
N ASP A 103 -0.74 9.61 5.99
CA ASP A 103 -0.29 10.86 6.60
C ASP A 103 1.24 10.79 6.64
N VAL A 104 1.90 11.68 5.90
CA VAL A 104 3.33 11.65 5.63
C VAL A 104 3.89 13.03 5.91
N ASP A 105 4.92 13.15 6.74
CA ASP A 105 5.68 14.39 6.82
C ASP A 105 6.88 14.30 5.88
N LEU A 106 7.08 15.32 5.05
CA LEU A 106 8.24 15.45 4.18
C LEU A 106 9.28 16.36 4.82
N ASP A 107 10.53 15.89 4.89
CA ASP A 107 11.69 16.63 5.42
C ASP A 107 11.45 17.38 6.75
N ALA A 108 10.61 16.82 7.62
CA ALA A 108 10.30 17.42 8.91
C ALA A 108 11.55 17.79 9.75
N PRO A 109 12.64 16.99 9.78
CA PRO A 109 13.87 17.38 10.47
C PRO A 109 14.60 18.57 9.84
N GLY A 110 14.44 18.81 8.53
CA GLY A 110 15.13 19.85 7.76
C GLY A 110 14.33 21.13 7.55
N ASN A 111 12.99 21.05 7.47
CA ASN A 111 12.18 22.13 6.91
C ASN A 111 10.78 22.32 7.56
N THR A 112 10.56 21.73 8.75
CA THR A 112 9.30 21.76 9.53
C THR A 112 8.17 20.86 8.98
N PHE A 113 7.14 20.60 9.78
CA PHE A 113 5.99 19.74 9.45
C PHE A 113 4.86 20.48 8.70
N PHE A 114 5.19 21.59 8.04
CA PHE A 114 4.22 22.58 7.60
C PHE A 114 4.76 23.21 6.34
N ASN A 115 3.97 23.28 5.26
CA ASN A 115 4.28 23.85 3.92
C ASN A 115 4.04 22.87 2.75
N GLU A 116 3.29 21.81 3.01
CA GLU A 116 3.09 20.72 2.08
C GLU A 116 1.78 20.87 1.31
N TYR A 117 1.78 20.41 0.06
CA TYR A 117 0.63 20.50 -0.83
C TYR A 117 0.57 19.31 -1.77
N GLY A 118 -0.60 19.11 -2.35
CA GLY A 118 -0.86 17.93 -3.14
C GLY A 118 -1.89 18.11 -4.23
N SER A 119 -1.83 17.20 -5.19
CA SER A 119 -2.68 17.20 -6.37
C SER A 119 -3.07 15.79 -6.77
N LEU A 120 -4.21 15.66 -7.45
CA LEU A 120 -4.59 14.42 -8.12
C LEU A 120 -3.79 14.29 -9.42
N LEU A 121 -3.18 13.12 -9.65
CA LEU A 121 -2.66 12.75 -10.95
C LEU A 121 -3.71 12.07 -11.82
N SER A 122 -4.18 10.90 -11.37
CA SER A 122 -5.21 10.12 -12.05
C SER A 122 -5.81 9.07 -11.12
N LEU A 123 -7.12 8.88 -11.22
CA LEU A 123 -7.85 7.78 -10.55
C LEU A 123 -7.79 6.51 -11.42
N SER A 124 -6.58 6.03 -11.66
CA SER A 124 -6.33 4.80 -12.44
C SER A 124 -5.73 3.72 -11.55
N ALA A 125 -5.82 2.47 -11.99
CA ALA A 125 -5.16 1.34 -11.34
C ALA A 125 -4.45 0.44 -12.36
N PRO A 126 -3.48 -0.38 -11.92
CA PRO A 126 -2.91 -1.43 -12.77
C PRO A 126 -3.97 -2.37 -13.33
N SER A 127 -3.68 -2.99 -14.48
CA SER A 127 -4.60 -3.95 -15.11
C SER A 127 -4.99 -5.07 -14.14
N GLY A 128 -6.29 -5.38 -14.09
CA GLY A 128 -6.86 -6.38 -13.18
C GLY A 128 -7.16 -5.88 -11.76
N TYR A 129 -6.91 -4.60 -11.48
CA TYR A 129 -7.30 -3.96 -10.24
C TYR A 129 -8.46 -2.98 -10.45
N ILE A 130 -9.20 -2.74 -9.37
CA ILE A 130 -10.25 -1.76 -9.22
C ILE A 130 -9.57 -0.44 -8.82
N ALA A 131 -9.82 0.59 -9.61
CA ALA A 131 -9.33 1.94 -9.36
C ALA A 131 -10.16 2.65 -8.29
N PRO A 132 -9.56 3.60 -7.56
CA PRO A 132 -10.31 4.48 -6.68
C PRO A 132 -11.30 5.34 -7.49
N ASP A 133 -12.47 5.61 -6.92
CA ASP A 133 -13.49 6.47 -7.51
C ASP A 133 -13.64 7.79 -6.75
N LYS A 134 -13.04 7.88 -5.56
CA LYS A 134 -12.97 9.12 -4.80
C LYS A 134 -11.59 9.35 -4.19
N TRP A 135 -11.29 10.63 -3.97
CA TRP A 135 -10.03 11.06 -3.39
C TRP A 135 -10.20 12.32 -2.55
N GLU A 136 -9.25 12.58 -1.67
CA GLU A 136 -9.16 13.86 -0.98
C GLU A 136 -7.75 14.10 -0.43
N ILE A 137 -7.34 15.36 -0.44
CA ILE A 137 -6.12 15.86 0.21
C ILE A 137 -6.54 16.98 1.15
N SER A 138 -6.40 16.76 2.45
CA SER A 138 -6.94 17.66 3.48
C SER A 138 -6.31 17.37 4.84
N GLU A 139 -6.55 18.26 5.79
CA GLU A 139 -6.10 18.13 7.17
C GLU A 139 -6.77 16.89 7.83
N PRO A 140 -5.99 15.99 8.46
CA PRO A 140 -6.49 14.74 9.01
C PRO A 140 -7.50 14.92 10.15
N GLY A 141 -7.29 15.85 11.09
CA GLY A 141 -8.17 16.01 12.26
C GLY A 141 -7.75 16.98 13.39
N TYR A 142 -6.75 17.83 13.21
CA TYR A 142 -6.35 18.91 14.11
C TYR A 142 -7.18 20.19 13.87
N LEU A 143 -7.73 20.78 14.95
CA LEU A 143 -8.63 21.95 14.94
C LEU A 143 -9.95 21.77 14.18
N LYS A 144 -9.92 21.60 12.84
CA LYS A 144 -11.09 21.64 11.95
C LYS A 144 -11.10 20.59 10.85
N GLY A 145 -10.04 19.81 10.66
CA GLY A 145 -10.07 18.75 9.65
C GLY A 145 -10.97 17.60 10.05
N ASP A 146 -11.49 16.99 9.01
CA ASP A 146 -12.50 15.94 9.07
C ASP A 146 -12.23 14.92 7.96
N LEU A 147 -10.99 14.86 7.45
CA LEU A 147 -10.56 13.89 6.45
C LEU A 147 -10.63 12.47 7.01
N ILE A 148 -10.16 12.22 8.24
CA ILE A 148 -10.25 10.87 8.84
C ILE A 148 -11.72 10.43 8.94
N THR A 149 -12.63 11.34 9.32
CA THR A 149 -14.06 11.03 9.42
C THR A 149 -14.66 10.74 8.03
N ARG A 150 -14.32 11.51 7.00
CA ARG A 150 -14.78 11.21 5.63
C ARG A 150 -14.17 9.94 5.05
N ALA A 151 -12.88 9.71 5.29
CA ALA A 151 -12.17 8.53 4.83
C ALA A 151 -12.79 7.26 5.43
N SER A 152 -13.12 7.29 6.73
CA SER A 152 -13.74 6.15 7.42
C SER A 152 -15.12 5.78 6.87
N HIS A 153 -15.88 6.75 6.34
CA HIS A 153 -17.18 6.52 5.71
C HIS A 153 -17.11 6.40 4.17
N GLY A 154 -15.93 6.56 3.57
CA GLY A 154 -15.76 6.60 2.12
C GLY A 154 -16.51 7.76 1.43
N SER A 155 -16.70 8.86 2.16
CA SER A 155 -17.43 10.06 1.74
C SER A 155 -16.50 11.22 1.31
N LEU A 156 -15.33 10.87 0.78
CA LEU A 156 -14.33 11.81 0.25
C LEU A 156 -14.95 12.79 -0.78
N LYS A 157 -14.44 14.02 -0.81
CA LYS A 157 -15.02 15.16 -1.54
C LYS A 157 -14.49 15.38 -2.95
N ASN A 158 -13.50 14.61 -3.42
CA ASN A 158 -12.83 14.80 -4.71
C ASN A 158 -12.17 16.18 -4.85
N THR A 159 -11.47 16.61 -3.81
CA THR A 159 -10.83 17.93 -3.73
C THR A 159 -9.48 17.85 -3.03
N SER A 160 -8.65 18.85 -3.30
CA SER A 160 -7.50 19.19 -2.45
C SER A 160 -7.79 20.52 -1.77
N VAL A 161 -7.72 20.56 -0.44
CA VAL A 161 -7.73 21.82 0.34
C VAL A 161 -6.35 22.49 0.28
N TYR A 162 -5.31 21.69 -0.01
CA TYR A 162 -3.91 22.08 -0.02
C TYR A 162 -3.36 21.95 -1.45
N ASN A 163 -3.86 22.77 -2.37
CA ASN A 163 -3.62 22.63 -3.81
C ASN A 163 -2.57 23.59 -4.38
N ASP A 164 -1.91 24.39 -3.55
CA ASP A 164 -0.83 25.29 -3.95
C ASP A 164 0.26 25.38 -2.88
N ALA A 165 1.41 25.93 -3.28
CA ALA A 165 2.60 26.04 -2.45
C ALA A 165 2.53 27.14 -1.37
N SER A 166 1.40 27.84 -1.22
CA SER A 166 1.20 28.86 -0.17
C SER A 166 0.59 28.27 1.09
N THR A 167 0.33 26.97 1.10
CA THR A 167 -0.19 26.24 2.25
C THR A 167 0.79 26.28 3.40
N THR A 168 0.25 26.28 4.63
CA THR A 168 1.04 26.34 5.86
C THR A 168 0.81 25.14 6.76
N ASP A 169 0.02 24.15 6.34
CA ASP A 169 -0.22 22.92 7.12
C ASP A 169 0.28 21.69 6.36
N ASP A 170 0.28 20.55 7.04
CA ASP A 170 0.55 19.23 6.48
C ASP A 170 -0.77 18.52 6.08
N PRO A 171 -0.92 18.11 4.81
CA PRO A 171 -2.07 17.37 4.35
C PRO A 171 -1.88 15.85 4.46
N ALA A 172 -2.90 15.18 4.99
CA ALA A 172 -3.08 13.76 4.75
C ALA A 172 -3.77 13.51 3.39
N MET A 173 -3.54 12.33 2.83
CA MET A 173 -4.07 11.90 1.55
C MET A 173 -4.97 10.68 1.70
N ALA A 174 -6.10 10.65 1.00
CA ALA A 174 -7.02 9.52 1.00
C ALA A 174 -7.54 9.15 -0.39
N LEU A 175 -7.64 7.85 -0.66
CA LEU A 175 -8.18 7.26 -1.88
C LEU A 175 -9.20 6.19 -1.51
N SER A 176 -10.40 6.24 -2.11
CA SER A 176 -11.51 5.35 -1.79
C SER A 176 -11.97 4.56 -3.01
N ILE A 177 -12.32 3.29 -2.79
CA ILE A 177 -12.71 2.32 -3.80
C ILE A 177 -14.05 1.70 -3.41
N ASP A 178 -15.02 1.72 -4.32
CA ASP A 178 -16.23 0.88 -4.22
C ASP A 178 -15.91 -0.58 -4.59
N ILE A 179 -15.99 -1.48 -3.62
CA ILE A 179 -15.79 -2.92 -3.81
C ILE A 179 -17.13 -3.63 -4.11
N GLY A 180 -18.26 -2.99 -3.80
CA GLY A 180 -19.58 -3.60 -3.84
C GLY A 180 -19.66 -4.78 -2.86
N ASN A 181 -20.14 -5.92 -3.33
CA ASN A 181 -20.37 -7.07 -2.45
C ASN A 181 -19.10 -7.89 -2.21
N LEU A 182 -18.89 -8.30 -0.95
CA LEU A 182 -17.90 -9.29 -0.56
C LEU A 182 -18.62 -10.57 -0.13
N ARG A 183 -18.57 -11.58 -0.99
CA ARG A 183 -19.27 -12.85 -0.75
C ARG A 183 -18.65 -13.62 0.41
N ALA A 184 -19.42 -14.54 1.00
CA ALA A 184 -18.92 -15.52 1.96
C ALA A 184 -17.71 -16.28 1.38
N GLY A 185 -16.60 -16.36 2.12
CA GLY A 185 -15.38 -17.04 1.66
C GLY A 185 -14.53 -16.24 0.65
N GLN A 186 -14.95 -15.05 0.22
CA GLN A 186 -14.23 -14.24 -0.76
C GLN A 186 -13.13 -13.38 -0.13
N GLU A 187 -12.09 -13.12 -0.91
CA GLU A 187 -10.97 -12.25 -0.54
C GLU A 187 -11.02 -10.89 -1.23
N ILE A 188 -10.42 -9.88 -0.57
CA ILE A 188 -10.02 -8.60 -1.15
C ILE A 188 -8.53 -8.45 -0.92
N ILE A 189 -7.80 -8.07 -1.96
CA ILE A 189 -6.41 -7.68 -1.85
C ILE A 189 -6.37 -6.18 -2.12
N ALA A 190 -6.15 -5.38 -1.07
CA ALA A 190 -5.95 -3.95 -1.15
C ALA A 190 -4.46 -3.63 -1.08
N VAL A 191 -3.99 -2.74 -1.95
CA VAL A 191 -2.58 -2.38 -2.08
C VAL A 191 -2.46 -0.88 -2.00
N ALA A 192 -1.64 -0.41 -1.07
CA ALA A 192 -1.16 0.95 -1.00
C ALA A 192 0.32 1.01 -1.40
N THR A 193 0.73 2.09 -2.05
CA THR A 193 2.13 2.33 -2.37
C THR A 193 2.46 3.78 -2.07
N LEU A 194 3.58 4.00 -1.39
CA LEU A 194 4.23 5.30 -1.34
C LEU A 194 5.44 5.24 -2.28
N ALA A 195 5.27 5.87 -3.44
CA ALA A 195 6.24 5.82 -4.53
C ALA A 195 7.03 7.12 -4.64
N ARG A 196 8.23 7.04 -5.22
CA ARG A 196 9.06 8.20 -5.60
C ARG A 196 8.71 8.78 -6.96
N ASN A 197 7.99 8.03 -7.78
CA ASN A 197 7.46 8.50 -9.06
C ASN A 197 6.16 7.76 -9.38
N SER A 198 5.14 8.47 -9.85
CA SER A 198 3.87 7.88 -10.28
C SER A 198 3.19 8.75 -11.34
N THR A 199 2.35 8.10 -12.14
CA THR A 199 1.40 8.76 -13.06
C THR A 199 -0.04 8.60 -12.62
N ILE A 200 -0.26 7.94 -11.47
CA ILE A 200 -1.57 7.66 -10.88
C ILE A 200 -1.57 8.08 -9.41
N GLY A 201 -2.75 8.12 -8.79
CA GLY A 201 -2.89 8.43 -7.37
C GLY A 201 -2.76 9.92 -7.06
N LEU A 202 -2.27 10.20 -5.86
CA LEU A 202 -2.13 11.54 -5.28
C LEU A 202 -0.65 11.90 -5.11
N THR A 203 -0.31 13.16 -5.29
CA THR A 203 1.03 13.67 -4.98
C THR A 203 1.04 14.44 -3.69
N GLN A 204 2.13 14.35 -2.94
CA GLN A 204 2.47 15.28 -1.87
C GLN A 204 3.87 15.83 -2.13
N GLN A 205 4.02 17.13 -1.90
CA GLN A 205 5.23 17.89 -2.19
C GLN A 205 5.41 19.00 -1.15
N ASP A 206 6.66 19.18 -0.74
CA ASP A 206 7.11 20.31 0.07
C ASP A 206 7.40 21.54 -0.84
N SER A 207 7.04 22.73 -0.39
CA SER A 207 7.19 23.99 -1.16
C SER A 207 8.59 24.62 -1.12
N ILE A 208 9.45 24.19 -0.20
CA ILE A 208 10.81 24.69 -0.01
C ILE A 208 11.83 23.61 -0.41
N THR A 209 11.55 22.34 -0.13
CA THR A 209 12.43 21.21 -0.46
C THR A 209 11.93 20.49 -1.72
N SER A 210 12.72 19.56 -2.26
CA SER A 210 12.35 18.78 -3.46
C SER A 210 11.88 17.32 -3.24
N PRO A 211 11.61 16.80 -2.02
CA PRO A 211 11.00 15.50 -1.89
C PRO A 211 9.57 15.56 -2.41
N LYS A 212 9.23 14.53 -3.17
CA LYS A 212 7.90 14.33 -3.71
C LYS A 212 7.55 12.87 -3.51
N THR A 213 6.41 12.63 -2.90
CA THR A 213 5.88 11.29 -2.73
C THR A 213 4.56 11.16 -3.47
N PHE A 214 4.25 9.92 -3.81
CA PHE A 214 3.08 9.57 -4.58
C PHE A 214 2.32 8.46 -3.86
N PHE A 215 1.11 8.76 -3.41
CA PHE A 215 0.24 7.78 -2.77
C PHE A 215 -0.69 7.14 -3.80
N ASN A 216 -0.51 5.83 -3.99
CA ASN A 216 -1.35 5.00 -4.83
C ASN A 216 -2.17 4.05 -3.96
N PHE A 217 -3.42 3.82 -4.32
CA PHE A 217 -4.27 2.84 -3.66
C PHE A 217 -5.20 2.18 -4.67
N TYR A 218 -5.18 0.85 -4.71
CA TYR A 218 -5.98 0.04 -5.63
C TYR A 218 -6.27 -1.33 -5.00
N ALA A 219 -7.30 -2.01 -5.49
CA ALA A 219 -7.70 -3.29 -4.90
C ALA A 219 -8.17 -4.29 -5.95
N LYS A 220 -8.20 -5.57 -5.59
CA LYS A 220 -8.81 -6.61 -6.43
C LYS A 220 -9.60 -7.58 -5.57
N LYS A 221 -10.67 -8.13 -6.11
CA LYS A 221 -11.33 -9.28 -5.50
C LYS A 221 -10.44 -10.51 -5.75
N GLY A 222 -10.03 -11.14 -4.66
CA GLY A 222 -9.18 -12.32 -4.66
C GLY A 222 -9.99 -13.60 -4.85
N TYR A 223 -9.42 -14.71 -4.37
CA TYR A 223 -10.01 -16.03 -4.48
C TYR A 223 -11.38 -16.10 -3.78
N PHE A 224 -12.27 -16.94 -4.33
CA PHE A 224 -13.55 -17.29 -3.72
C PHE A 224 -13.49 -18.75 -3.28
N ASP A 225 -13.53 -18.98 -1.98
CA ASP A 225 -13.54 -20.33 -1.43
C ASP A 225 -14.91 -20.99 -1.59
N ARG A 226 -15.02 -21.95 -2.52
CA ARG A 226 -16.25 -22.72 -2.79
C ARG A 226 -16.69 -23.63 -1.64
N ALA A 227 -15.92 -23.76 -0.56
CA ALA A 227 -16.39 -24.40 0.67
C ALA A 227 -17.55 -23.64 1.33
N TYR A 228 -17.80 -22.39 0.90
CA TYR A 228 -18.92 -21.55 1.30
C TYR A 228 -19.96 -21.55 0.17
N PRO A 229 -21.05 -22.33 0.27
CA PRO A 229 -22.06 -22.36 -0.79
C PRO A 229 -22.67 -20.95 -0.92
N ASP A 230 -22.65 -20.41 -2.14
CA ASP A 230 -23.39 -19.21 -2.51
C ASP A 230 -24.87 -19.45 -2.18
N MET A 231 -25.35 -18.93 -1.05
CA MET A 231 -26.74 -19.10 -0.63
C MET A 231 -27.69 -18.13 -1.35
N VAL A 232 -27.18 -17.30 -2.26
CA VAL A 232 -27.99 -16.33 -3.01
C VAL A 232 -28.02 -16.74 -4.47
N GLN A 233 -29.20 -17.22 -4.86
CA GLN A 233 -29.63 -17.69 -6.19
C GLN A 233 -29.13 -19.07 -6.63
N GLY A 234 -29.70 -20.13 -6.02
CA GLY A 234 -30.47 -21.16 -6.73
C GLY A 234 -29.92 -21.83 -8.00
N GLY A 235 -28.63 -21.70 -8.31
CA GLY A 235 -28.01 -22.18 -9.53
C GLY A 235 -26.72 -22.89 -9.17
N LEU A 236 -26.73 -24.20 -9.34
CA LEU A 236 -25.52 -25.01 -9.34
C LEU A 236 -24.56 -24.40 -10.37
N LEU A 237 -23.47 -23.75 -9.93
CA LEU A 237 -22.45 -23.24 -10.86
C LEU A 237 -21.74 -24.44 -11.50
N THR A 238 -22.20 -24.81 -12.69
CA THR A 238 -21.52 -25.79 -13.53
C THR A 238 -20.18 -25.20 -13.98
N THR A 239 -19.16 -26.05 -14.00
CA THR A 239 -17.78 -25.74 -14.41
C THR A 239 -17.73 -24.82 -15.62
N GLY A 240 -16.97 -23.72 -15.53
CA GLY A 240 -16.71 -22.80 -16.66
C GLY A 240 -17.67 -21.61 -16.79
N SER A 241 -18.57 -21.37 -15.83
CA SER A 241 -19.50 -20.24 -15.89
C SER A 241 -18.82 -18.94 -15.40
N ALA A 242 -18.78 -17.91 -16.24
CA ALA A 242 -18.43 -16.55 -15.85
C ALA A 242 -19.70 -15.80 -15.44
N ILE A 243 -19.66 -15.14 -14.28
CA ILE A 243 -20.75 -14.25 -13.84
C ILE A 243 -20.29 -12.81 -14.03
N LYS A 244 -21.14 -11.99 -14.67
CA LYS A 244 -20.93 -10.56 -14.79
C LYS A 244 -21.49 -9.88 -13.54
N GLU A 245 -20.62 -9.28 -12.73
CA GLU A 245 -20.99 -8.43 -11.59
C GLU A 245 -20.63 -6.98 -11.92
N GLY A 246 -21.63 -6.16 -12.28
CA GLY A 246 -21.40 -4.80 -12.75
C GLY A 246 -20.53 -4.79 -14.01
N ASN A 247 -19.34 -4.18 -13.93
CA ASN A 247 -18.37 -4.09 -15.02
C ASN A 247 -17.26 -5.16 -14.98
N VAL A 248 -17.31 -6.11 -14.03
CA VAL A 248 -16.25 -7.11 -13.82
C VAL A 248 -16.76 -8.52 -14.08
N TRP A 249 -15.90 -9.36 -14.67
CA TRP A 249 -16.14 -10.80 -14.86
C TRP A 249 -15.43 -11.60 -13.77
N VAL A 250 -16.15 -12.47 -13.08
CA VAL A 250 -15.60 -13.38 -12.07
C VAL A 250 -15.62 -14.82 -12.60
N TRP A 251 -14.46 -15.50 -12.52
CA TRP A 251 -14.27 -16.89 -12.98
C TRP A 251 -14.11 -17.85 -11.81
N GLY A 252 -14.87 -18.95 -11.80
CA GLY A 252 -14.74 -20.01 -10.79
C GLY A 252 -13.97 -21.24 -11.31
N PHE A 253 -12.71 -21.43 -10.94
CA PHE A 253 -11.91 -22.61 -11.35
C PHE A 253 -11.89 -23.70 -10.28
N ARG A 254 -12.35 -24.92 -10.60
CA ARG A 254 -12.29 -26.08 -9.68
C ARG A 254 -10.84 -26.52 -9.56
N GLY A 255 -10.24 -26.39 -8.38
CA GLY A 255 -9.00 -27.10 -8.06
C GLY A 255 -9.31 -28.60 -8.05
N SER A 256 -8.60 -29.38 -8.86
CA SER A 256 -8.58 -30.84 -8.74
C SER A 256 -7.93 -31.19 -7.42
N SER A 257 -8.63 -31.99 -6.62
CA SER A 257 -8.16 -32.64 -5.40
C SER A 257 -6.85 -33.39 -5.59
#